data_AF-A0A6H9YJB3-F1
#
_entry.id   AF-A0A6H9YJB3-F1
#
_cell.length_a   1.000
_cell.length_b   1.000
_cell.length_c   1.000
_cell.angle_alpha   90.00
_cell.angle_beta   90.00
_cell.angle_gamma   90.00
#
_symmetry.space_group_name_H-M   'P 1'
#
loop_
_entity.id
_entity.type
_entity.pdbx_description
1 polymer ?
#
loop_
_entity_poly.entity_id
_entity_poly.type
_entity_poly.pdbx_seq_one_letter_code
_entity_poly.pdbx_strand_id
1 'polypeptide(L)'
;MSYRRHLLVARDDRPLPELYALRPYRRSVVGNRTRDDNWQVCSLDSGAGLGDSVSLLVEVAAETHTAALLASFTEGGCAAVEGFSRPYGYWQSVLGTGHAAACPALESPVFSAEEAAAGAAKWAEAASRPVPPEALLEVLQAPVAPSADAVFEELLNRLGLTGVTDTSLAEIG
;
A
#
# COMPACT_ATOMS: atom_id res chain seq x y z
N MET A 1 18.19 0.38 -8.93
CA MET A 1 16.85 0.20 -9.53
C MET A 1 16.02 1.40 -9.13
N SER A 2 15.26 1.98 -10.05
CA SER A 2 14.53 3.23 -9.78
C SER A 2 13.04 2.94 -9.61
N TYR A 3 12.54 3.14 -8.39
CA TYR A 3 11.11 3.29 -8.18
C TYR A 3 10.65 4.60 -8.81
N ARG A 4 9.40 4.66 -9.26
CA ARG A 4 8.79 5.91 -9.76
C ARG A 4 8.07 6.65 -8.64
N ARG A 5 7.47 5.92 -7.71
CA ARG A 5 6.72 6.47 -6.56
C ARG A 5 6.41 5.38 -5.55
N HIS A 6 6.05 5.81 -4.36
CA HIS A 6 5.50 4.94 -3.32
C HIS A 6 4.14 5.46 -2.84
N LEU A 7 3.23 4.55 -2.53
CA LEU A 7 1.94 4.86 -1.93
C LEU A 7 1.88 4.17 -0.57
N LEU A 8 1.84 4.95 0.51
CA LEU A 8 1.64 4.44 1.86
C LEU A 8 0.17 4.63 2.26
N VAL A 9 -0.42 3.58 2.83
CA VAL A 9 -1.82 3.53 3.23
C VAL A 9 -1.91 3.15 4.70
N ALA A 10 -2.62 3.96 5.47
CA ALA A 10 -2.93 3.71 6.87
C ALA A 10 -4.15 4.52 7.29
N ARG A 11 -4.70 4.24 8.47
CA ARG A 11 -5.83 4.97 9.05
C ARG A 11 -5.36 5.77 10.25
N ASP A 12 -5.62 7.08 10.24
CA ASP A 12 -5.40 7.97 11.38
C ASP A 12 -6.31 9.18 11.22
N ASP A 13 -6.69 9.82 12.32
CA ASP A 13 -7.47 11.06 12.28
C ASP A 13 -6.59 12.27 11.85
N ARG A 14 -5.27 12.15 12.01
CA ARG A 14 -4.28 13.13 11.53
C ARG A 14 -3.90 12.81 10.08
N PRO A 15 -3.54 13.82 9.27
CA PRO A 15 -2.96 13.57 7.95
C PRO A 15 -1.71 12.68 8.04
N LEU A 16 -1.59 11.64 7.20
CA LEU A 16 -0.42 10.75 7.23
C LEU A 16 0.93 11.51 7.20
N PRO A 17 1.14 12.55 6.38
CA PRO A 17 2.40 13.31 6.38
C PRO A 17 2.80 13.91 7.75
N GLU A 18 1.85 14.03 8.67
CA GLU A 18 2.09 14.57 10.01
C GLU A 18 2.60 13.53 11.01
N LEU A 19 2.46 12.23 10.71
CA LEU A 19 2.94 11.14 11.55
C LEU A 19 4.45 11.26 11.84
N TYR A 20 4.84 10.80 13.03
CA TYR A 20 6.24 10.77 13.42
C TYR A 20 7.05 9.86 12.50
N ALA A 21 6.52 8.67 12.16
CA ALA A 21 7.15 7.71 11.25
C ALA A 21 7.45 8.29 9.86
N LEU A 22 6.69 9.30 9.42
CA LEU A 22 6.86 9.94 8.11
C LEU A 22 7.75 11.18 8.13
N ARG A 23 8.24 11.62 9.29
CA ARG A 23 9.12 12.81 9.41
C ARG A 23 10.33 12.78 8.47
N PRO A 24 11.06 11.66 8.29
CA PRO A 24 12.19 11.60 7.37
C PRO A 24 11.79 11.84 5.90
N TYR A 25 10.56 11.49 5.53
CA TYR A 25 10.06 11.50 4.16
C TYR A 25 9.21 12.73 3.82
N ARG A 26 9.00 13.65 4.77
CA ARG A 26 8.10 14.82 4.59
C ARG A 26 8.39 15.65 3.33
N ARG A 27 9.65 15.77 2.93
CA ARG A 27 10.05 16.52 1.73
C ARG A 27 9.72 15.79 0.42
N SER A 28 9.49 14.49 0.49
CA SER A 28 9.13 13.63 -0.64
C SER A 28 7.63 13.39 -0.75
N VAL A 29 6.83 13.91 0.19
CA VAL A 29 5.37 13.85 0.10
C VAL A 29 4.91 14.74 -1.05
N VAL A 30 4.30 14.10 -2.06
CA VAL A 30 3.75 14.78 -3.24
C VAL A 30 2.23 14.83 -3.25
N GLY A 31 1.58 14.11 -2.33
CA GLY A 31 0.13 14.16 -2.16
C GLY A 31 -0.37 13.31 -1.00
N ASN A 32 -1.56 13.62 -0.51
CA ASN A 32 -2.28 12.83 0.46
C ASN A 32 -3.76 12.88 0.13
N ARG A 33 -4.41 11.72 -0.02
CA ARG A 33 -5.85 11.62 -0.28
C ARG A 33 -6.51 10.82 0.83
N THR A 34 -7.72 11.23 1.20
CA THR A 34 -8.53 10.53 2.21
C THR A 34 -9.57 9.66 1.52
N ARG A 35 -9.87 8.53 2.15
CA ARG A 35 -10.87 7.54 1.79
C ARG A 35 -11.82 7.36 2.98
N ASP A 36 -12.82 6.50 2.82
CA ASP A 36 -13.81 6.26 3.87
C ASP A 36 -13.15 5.84 5.20
N ASP A 37 -13.78 6.20 6.33
CA ASP A 37 -13.32 5.89 7.69
C ASP A 37 -11.90 6.38 8.04
N ASN A 38 -11.48 7.52 7.48
CA ASN A 38 -10.17 8.15 7.69
C ASN A 38 -8.98 7.30 7.22
N TRP A 39 -9.22 6.34 6.32
CA TRP A 39 -8.15 5.72 5.56
C TRP A 39 -7.53 6.74 4.64
N GLN A 40 -6.22 6.73 4.51
CA GLN A 40 -5.50 7.72 3.72
C GLN A 40 -4.48 7.03 2.83
N VAL A 41 -4.21 7.63 1.68
CA VAL A 41 -3.13 7.22 0.78
C VAL A 41 -2.18 8.39 0.60
N CYS A 42 -1.00 8.28 1.20
CA CYS A 42 0.08 9.23 1.10
C CYS A 42 1.00 8.84 -0.07
N SER A 43 1.19 9.75 -1.01
CA SER A 43 2.06 9.56 -2.16
C SER A 43 3.44 10.17 -1.88
N LEU A 44 4.47 9.35 -2.04
CA LEU A 44 5.87 9.75 -1.93
C LEU A 44 6.53 9.66 -3.31
N ASP A 45 7.35 10.64 -3.66
CA ASP A 45 8.15 10.59 -4.87
C ASP A 45 9.21 9.48 -4.85
N SER A 46 9.81 9.21 -6.02
CA SER A 46 10.90 8.25 -6.17
C SER A 46 12.18 8.62 -5.41
N GLY A 47 12.34 9.88 -5.02
CA GLY A 47 13.48 10.40 -4.26
C GLY A 47 13.42 10.10 -2.78
N ALA A 48 12.27 9.59 -2.27
CA ALA A 48 12.08 9.28 -0.86
C ALA A 48 13.09 8.28 -0.30
N GLY A 49 13.65 7.40 -1.14
CA GLY A 49 14.65 6.42 -0.73
C GLY A 49 14.17 5.63 0.49
N LEU A 50 12.98 5.02 0.40
CA LEU A 50 12.44 4.19 1.47
C LEU A 50 13.45 3.09 1.77
N GLY A 51 14.17 3.22 2.88
CA GLY A 51 15.23 2.29 3.27
C GLY A 51 14.63 0.93 3.62
N ASP A 52 14.44 0.67 4.90
CA ASP A 52 13.74 -0.53 5.37
C ASP A 52 12.22 -0.29 5.37
N SER A 53 11.54 -0.76 4.31
CA SER A 53 10.08 -0.66 4.17
C SER A 53 9.33 -1.40 5.28
N VAL A 54 9.87 -2.52 5.78
CA VAL A 54 9.26 -3.30 6.87
C VAL A 54 9.28 -2.49 8.16
N SER A 55 10.41 -1.86 8.48
CA SER A 55 10.52 -0.98 9.64
C SER A 55 9.54 0.19 9.56
N LEU A 56 9.41 0.83 8.39
CA LEU A 56 8.41 1.89 8.17
C LEU A 56 6.98 1.40 8.42
N LEU A 57 6.60 0.24 7.86
CA LEU A 57 5.26 -0.34 8.05
C LEU A 57 4.97 -0.67 9.52
N VAL A 58 5.97 -1.19 10.24
CA VAL A 58 5.87 -1.48 11.68
C VAL A 58 5.68 -0.19 12.49
N GLU A 59 6.45 0.85 12.20
CA GLU A 59 6.35 2.16 12.88
C GLU A 59 5.00 2.83 12.62
N VAL A 60 4.54 2.84 11.37
CA VAL A 60 3.22 3.39 11.00
C VAL A 60 2.10 2.61 11.67
N ALA A 61 2.13 1.29 11.65
CA ALA A 61 1.11 0.47 12.31
C ALA A 61 1.13 0.65 13.84
N ALA A 62 2.30 0.86 14.43
CA ALA A 62 2.44 1.14 15.86
C ALA A 62 1.89 2.51 16.24
N GLU A 63 2.19 3.56 15.45
CA GLU A 63 1.75 4.93 15.72
C GLU A 63 0.24 5.11 15.47
N THR A 64 -0.30 4.47 14.43
CA THR A 64 -1.72 4.59 14.06
C THR A 64 -2.63 3.59 14.79
N HIS A 65 -2.03 2.59 15.46
CA HIS A 65 -2.75 1.44 16.03
C HIS A 65 -3.62 0.68 15.02
N THR A 66 -3.31 0.79 13.72
CA THR A 66 -4.04 0.15 12.63
C THR A 66 -3.10 -0.60 11.70
N ALA A 67 -3.66 -1.31 10.72
CA ALA A 67 -2.88 -1.98 9.69
C ALA A 67 -2.31 -0.97 8.68
N ALA A 68 -1.07 -1.20 8.23
CA ALA A 68 -0.38 -0.34 7.26
C ALA A 68 -0.07 -1.12 5.97
N LEU A 69 -0.13 -0.45 4.82
CA LEU A 69 0.15 -1.01 3.51
C LEU A 69 1.04 -0.05 2.72
N LEU A 70 2.01 -0.59 1.98
CA LEU A 70 2.92 0.17 1.13
C LEU A 70 2.89 -0.44 -0.27
N ALA A 71 2.79 0.40 -1.30
CA ALA A 71 2.98 -0.01 -2.69
C ALA A 71 4.11 0.78 -3.33
N SER A 72 5.09 0.09 -3.90
CA SER A 72 6.28 0.64 -4.53
C SER A 72 6.24 0.36 -6.03
N PHE A 73 6.02 1.39 -6.83
CA PHE A 73 5.82 1.28 -8.28
C PHE A 73 7.14 1.40 -9.02
N THR A 74 7.41 0.47 -9.92
CA THR A 74 8.59 0.48 -10.79
C THR A 74 8.31 1.20 -12.10
N GLU A 75 9.36 1.67 -12.78
CA GLU A 75 9.25 2.17 -14.16
C GLU A 75 8.77 1.09 -15.16
N GLY A 76 9.01 -0.20 -14.85
CA GLY A 76 8.62 -1.34 -15.67
C GLY A 76 7.14 -1.70 -15.61
N GLY A 77 6.32 -0.93 -14.90
CA GLY A 77 4.87 -1.12 -14.84
C GLY A 77 4.40 -2.23 -13.89
N CYS A 78 5.26 -2.71 -12.98
CA CYS A 78 4.87 -3.53 -11.83
C CYS A 78 4.96 -2.73 -10.52
N ALA A 79 4.28 -3.19 -9.48
CA ALA A 79 4.39 -2.67 -8.12
C ALA A 79 4.64 -3.81 -7.13
N ALA A 80 5.58 -3.61 -6.20
CA ALA A 80 5.65 -4.41 -4.99
C ALA A 80 4.62 -3.88 -4.00
N VAL A 81 3.84 -4.76 -3.38
CA VAL A 81 2.88 -4.40 -2.34
C VAL A 81 3.24 -5.15 -1.07
N GLU A 82 3.33 -4.42 0.03
CA GLU A 82 3.74 -4.91 1.33
C GLU A 82 2.72 -4.47 2.36
N GLY A 83 2.33 -5.35 3.27
CA GLY A 83 1.39 -5.02 4.32
C GLY A 83 1.86 -5.53 5.66
N PHE A 84 1.58 -4.75 6.71
CA PHE A 84 1.83 -5.15 8.08
C PHE A 84 0.60 -4.87 8.94
N SER A 85 0.27 -5.82 9.81
CA SER A 85 -0.78 -5.64 10.81
C SER A 85 -0.45 -6.41 12.08
N ARG A 86 -1.05 -6.00 13.21
CA ARG A 86 -1.09 -6.83 14.42
C ARG A 86 -2.47 -7.49 14.52
N PRO A 87 -2.56 -8.77 14.90
CA PRO A 87 -1.47 -9.67 15.32
C PRO A 87 -0.79 -10.42 14.16
N TYR A 88 -1.17 -10.20 12.91
CA TYR A 88 -0.89 -11.14 11.82
C TYR A 88 0.48 -11.01 11.13
N GLY A 89 1.20 -9.93 11.37
CA GLY A 89 2.54 -9.72 10.86
C GLY A 89 2.58 -9.18 9.43
N TYR A 90 3.69 -9.49 8.75
CA TYR A 90 4.04 -8.97 7.43
C TYR A 90 3.60 -9.92 6.31
N TRP A 91 3.17 -9.36 5.19
CA TRP A 91 2.96 -10.06 3.92
C TRP A 91 3.42 -9.18 2.76
N GLN A 92 3.71 -9.80 1.62
CA GLN A 92 4.07 -9.09 0.40
C GLN A 92 3.55 -9.77 -0.86
N SER A 93 3.43 -9.02 -1.94
CA SER A 93 3.06 -9.50 -3.27
C SER A 93 3.60 -8.58 -4.36
N VAL A 94 3.49 -9.03 -5.61
CA VAL A 94 3.76 -8.22 -6.80
C VAL A 94 2.47 -8.04 -7.58
N LEU A 95 2.10 -6.79 -7.83
CA LEU A 95 1.08 -6.43 -8.82
C LEU A 95 1.79 -6.15 -10.12
N GLY A 96 1.77 -7.07 -11.07
CA GLY A 96 2.64 -6.87 -12.22
C GLY A 96 3.13 -8.12 -12.88
N THR A 97 2.47 -8.52 -13.95
CA THR A 97 2.81 -9.61 -14.89
C THR A 97 2.75 -10.99 -14.29
N GLY A 98 2.14 -11.93 -15.02
CA GLY A 98 1.91 -13.32 -14.63
C GLY A 98 3.15 -14.17 -14.38
N HIS A 99 4.28 -13.57 -14.01
CA HIS A 99 5.44 -14.23 -13.44
C HIS A 99 6.16 -13.25 -12.50
N ALA A 100 6.19 -13.58 -11.20
CA ALA A 100 7.04 -12.91 -10.19
C ALA A 100 8.52 -12.73 -10.64
N ALA A 101 8.97 -13.51 -11.64
CA ALA A 101 10.29 -13.41 -12.25
C ALA A 101 10.58 -12.09 -13.00
N ALA A 102 9.57 -11.27 -13.32
CA ALA A 102 9.74 -10.05 -14.12
C ALA A 102 9.67 -8.75 -13.30
N CYS A 103 9.37 -8.80 -11.99
CA CYS A 103 9.42 -7.63 -11.13
C CYS A 103 10.67 -7.71 -10.23
N PRO A 104 11.80 -7.15 -10.66
CA PRO A 104 13.05 -7.18 -9.89
C PRO A 104 12.99 -6.35 -8.59
N ALA A 105 11.84 -5.75 -8.26
CA ALA A 105 11.63 -4.89 -7.08
C ALA A 105 11.66 -5.64 -5.74
N LEU A 106 11.61 -6.97 -5.75
CA LEU A 106 11.62 -7.76 -4.52
C LEU A 106 13.03 -8.27 -4.23
N GLU A 107 13.59 -7.77 -3.13
CA GLU A 107 14.89 -8.22 -2.58
C GLU A 107 14.77 -9.54 -1.79
N SER A 108 13.55 -10.03 -1.57
CA SER A 108 13.20 -11.23 -0.78
C SER A 108 12.39 -12.25 -1.60
N PRO A 109 12.37 -13.54 -1.20
CA PRO A 109 11.54 -14.55 -1.86
C PRO A 109 10.07 -14.13 -1.84
N VAL A 110 9.49 -14.06 -3.03
CA VAL A 110 8.11 -13.64 -3.25
C VAL A 110 7.18 -14.71 -2.72
N PHE A 111 6.21 -14.30 -1.88
CA PHE A 111 5.13 -15.18 -1.46
C PHE A 111 4.34 -15.63 -2.69
N SER A 112 3.80 -16.85 -2.66
CA SER A 112 2.84 -17.25 -3.70
C SER A 112 1.64 -16.30 -3.70
N ALA A 113 0.90 -16.24 -4.81
CA ALA A 113 -0.30 -15.40 -4.88
C ALA A 113 -1.32 -15.79 -3.78
N GLU A 114 -1.41 -17.07 -3.46
CA GLU A 114 -2.25 -17.62 -2.40
C GLU A 114 -1.76 -17.22 -1.00
N GLU A 115 -0.45 -17.30 -0.74
CA GLU A 115 0.15 -16.84 0.52
C GLU A 115 -0.07 -15.34 0.72
N ALA A 116 0.14 -14.55 -0.33
CA ALA A 116 -0.12 -13.12 -0.34
C ALA A 116 -1.60 -12.80 -0.12
N ALA A 117 -2.51 -13.52 -0.79
CA ALA A 117 -3.96 -13.33 -0.62
C ALA A 117 -4.40 -13.65 0.81
N ALA A 118 -3.88 -14.72 1.42
CA ALA A 118 -4.15 -15.06 2.81
C ALA A 118 -3.58 -14.00 3.78
N GLY A 119 -2.39 -13.47 3.50
CA GLY A 119 -1.79 -12.37 4.27
C GLY A 119 -2.61 -11.09 4.17
N ALA A 120 -3.06 -10.73 2.97
CA ALA A 120 -3.92 -9.58 2.71
C ALA A 120 -5.30 -9.72 3.38
N ALA A 121 -5.89 -10.92 3.38
CA ALA A 121 -7.15 -11.18 4.08
C ALA A 121 -7.02 -10.99 5.60
N LYS A 122 -5.93 -11.49 6.20
CA LYS A 122 -5.60 -11.26 7.62
C LYS A 122 -5.35 -9.79 7.91
N TRP A 123 -4.66 -9.09 7.03
CA TRP A 123 -4.48 -7.64 7.13
C TRP A 123 -5.83 -6.92 7.13
N ALA A 124 -6.76 -7.33 6.24
CA ALA A 124 -8.10 -6.76 6.15
C ALA A 124 -8.92 -7.04 7.42
N GLU A 125 -8.80 -8.24 7.99
CA GLU A 125 -9.39 -8.60 9.28
C GLU A 125 -8.87 -7.69 10.41
N ALA A 126 -7.55 -7.48 10.51
CA ALA A 126 -6.97 -6.55 11.49
C ALA A 126 -7.39 -5.09 11.26
N ALA A 127 -7.67 -4.73 10.00
CA ALA A 127 -8.27 -3.44 9.63
C ALA A 127 -9.79 -3.35 9.93
N SER A 128 -10.39 -4.37 10.56
CA SER A 128 -11.84 -4.49 10.81
C SER A 128 -12.69 -4.52 9.53
N ARG A 129 -12.12 -5.04 8.45
CA ARG A 129 -12.73 -5.18 7.12
C ARG A 129 -12.49 -6.61 6.60
N PRO A 130 -13.15 -7.65 7.14
CA PRO A 130 -12.89 -9.02 6.72
C PRO A 130 -13.28 -9.22 5.25
N VAL A 131 -12.35 -9.79 4.47
CA VAL A 131 -12.51 -10.07 3.04
C VAL A 131 -12.04 -11.51 2.78
N PRO A 132 -12.79 -12.31 1.99
CA PRO A 132 -12.36 -13.66 1.64
C PRO A 132 -11.06 -13.63 0.82
N PRO A 133 -10.07 -14.49 1.12
CA PRO A 133 -8.80 -14.52 0.40
C PRO A 133 -8.98 -14.80 -1.10
N GLU A 134 -10.02 -15.51 -1.50
CA GLU A 134 -10.33 -15.81 -2.90
C GLU A 134 -10.58 -14.52 -3.71
N ALA A 135 -11.28 -13.54 -3.12
CA ALA A 135 -11.54 -12.25 -3.78
C ALA A 135 -10.27 -11.41 -3.95
N LEU A 136 -9.29 -11.58 -3.06
CA LEU A 136 -7.99 -10.92 -3.15
C LEU A 136 -7.07 -11.65 -4.13
N LEU A 137 -7.13 -12.98 -4.17
CA LEU A 137 -6.38 -13.80 -5.11
C LEU A 137 -6.71 -13.44 -6.56
N GLU A 138 -7.99 -13.23 -6.88
CA GLU A 138 -8.42 -12.78 -8.21
C GLU A 138 -7.72 -11.49 -8.65
N VAL A 139 -7.55 -10.52 -7.74
CA VAL A 139 -6.87 -9.25 -8.02
C VAL A 139 -5.36 -9.43 -8.13
N LEU A 140 -4.76 -10.22 -7.23
CA LEU A 140 -3.31 -10.46 -7.23
C LEU A 140 -2.86 -11.25 -8.47
N GLN A 141 -3.74 -12.09 -9.03
CA GLN A 141 -3.49 -12.83 -10.27
C GLN A 141 -3.94 -12.09 -11.54
N ALA A 142 -4.64 -10.96 -11.40
CA ALA A 142 -5.16 -10.22 -12.54
C ALA A 142 -4.01 -9.76 -13.45
N PRO A 143 -4.17 -9.82 -14.78
CA PRO A 143 -3.22 -9.19 -15.69
C PRO A 143 -3.22 -7.67 -15.45
N VAL A 144 -2.06 -7.04 -15.69
CA VAL A 144 -1.79 -5.61 -15.41
C VAL A 144 -2.52 -4.65 -16.34
N ALA A 145 -3.51 -5.11 -17.12
CA ALA A 145 -4.20 -4.23 -18.06
C ALA A 145 -5.29 -3.44 -17.31
N PRO A 146 -5.25 -2.09 -17.25
CA PRO A 146 -4.38 -1.18 -18.02
C PRO A 146 -3.09 -0.67 -17.33
N SER A 147 -2.93 -0.78 -16.00
CA SER A 147 -1.68 -0.44 -15.30
C SER A 147 -1.61 -1.03 -13.89
N ALA A 148 -0.41 -1.10 -13.29
CA ALA A 148 -0.25 -1.49 -11.88
C ALA A 148 -0.99 -0.53 -10.94
N ASP A 149 -1.09 0.76 -11.29
CA ASP A 149 -1.92 1.73 -10.58
C ASP A 149 -3.38 1.26 -10.48
N ALA A 150 -3.95 0.85 -11.61
CA ALA A 150 -5.34 0.40 -11.66
C ALA A 150 -5.56 -0.88 -10.85
N VAL A 151 -4.61 -1.83 -10.92
CA VAL A 151 -4.66 -3.05 -10.10
C VAL A 151 -4.53 -2.73 -8.61
N PHE A 152 -3.68 -1.76 -8.24
CA PHE A 152 -3.56 -1.32 -6.85
C PHE A 152 -4.83 -0.65 -6.34
N GLU A 153 -5.48 0.22 -7.13
CA GLU A 153 -6.79 0.79 -6.76
C GLU A 153 -7.84 -0.30 -6.59
N GLU A 154 -7.88 -1.30 -7.48
CA GLU A 154 -8.79 -2.43 -7.34
C GLU A 154 -8.49 -3.24 -6.07
N LEU A 155 -7.22 -3.45 -5.72
CA LEU A 155 -6.83 -4.08 -4.46
C LEU A 155 -7.35 -3.27 -3.26
N LEU A 156 -7.19 -1.95 -3.25
CA LEU A 156 -7.72 -1.09 -2.18
C LEU A 156 -9.25 -1.22 -2.08
N ASN A 157 -9.95 -1.21 -3.22
CA ASN A 157 -11.40 -1.37 -3.26
C ASN A 157 -11.84 -2.75 -2.72
N ARG A 158 -11.14 -3.83 -3.08
CA ARG A 158 -11.41 -5.18 -2.55
C ARG A 158 -11.10 -5.32 -1.07
N LEU A 159 -10.13 -4.58 -0.55
CA LEU A 159 -9.86 -4.44 0.89
C LEU A 159 -10.92 -3.60 1.63
N GLY A 160 -11.93 -3.09 0.92
CA GLY A 160 -12.99 -2.25 1.47
C GLY A 160 -12.54 -0.82 1.76
N LEU A 161 -11.44 -0.36 1.15
CA LEU A 161 -10.93 1.01 1.24
C LEU A 161 -11.53 1.84 0.10
N THR A 162 -12.85 1.99 0.13
CA THR A 162 -13.63 2.71 -0.88
C THR A 162 -13.66 4.21 -0.61
N GLY A 163 -14.24 4.95 -1.56
CA GLY A 163 -14.39 6.40 -1.46
C GLY A 163 -13.08 7.14 -1.71
N VAL A 164 -13.14 8.21 -2.48
CA VAL A 164 -12.07 9.21 -2.54
C VAL A 164 -12.72 10.51 -2.10
N THR A 165 -12.41 10.94 -0.89
CA THR A 165 -12.78 12.27 -0.43
C THR A 165 -11.65 13.19 -0.87
N ASP A 166 -11.90 13.93 -1.95
CA ASP A 166 -10.96 14.96 -2.41
C ASP A 166 -10.98 16.09 -1.38
N THR A 167 -10.03 16.07 -0.45
CA THR A 167 -9.71 17.25 0.35
C THR A 167 -8.87 18.17 -0.53
N SER A 168 -9.48 18.65 -1.61
CA SER A 168 -8.92 19.76 -2.38
C SER A 168 -8.74 20.88 -1.36
N LEU A 169 -7.49 21.31 -1.17
CA LEU A 169 -7.15 22.48 -0.38
C LEU A 169 -8.05 23.61 -0.91
N ALA A 170 -9.11 23.91 -0.16
CA ALA A 170 -9.93 25.08 -0.42
C ALA A 170 -8.97 26.26 -0.43
N GLU A 171 -8.84 26.86 -1.62
CA GLU A 171 -8.14 28.11 -1.82
C GLU A 171 -8.64 29.09 -0.75
N ILE A 172 -7.73 29.51 0.11
CA ILE A 172 -7.98 30.56 1.10
C ILE A 172 -8.07 31.85 0.29
N GLY A 173 -9.30 32.25 -0.03
CA GLY A 173 -9.64 33.58 -0.52
C GLY A 173 -9.62 34.62 0.60
#